data_AF-A0A3A1XWN6-F1
#
_entry.id   AF-A0A3A1XWN6-F1
#
_cell.length_a   1.000
_cell.length_b   1.000
_cell.length_c   1.000
_cell.angle_alpha   90.00
_cell.angle_beta   90.00
_cell.angle_gamma   90.00
#
_symmetry.space_group_name_H-M   'P 1'
#
loop_
_entity.id
_entity.type
_entity.pdbx_description
1 polymer ?
#
loop_
_entity_poly.entity_id
_entity_poly.type
_entity_poly.pdbx_seq_one_letter_code
_entity_poly.pdbx_strand_id
1 'polypeptide(L)'
;VSFEDAIFGAQSFNINRDLGDMVIRRADGVFSYQLAVVVDDVLRGVNDIVRGRDLLRSAALQIWIGELLEKSGFFAAHGTHYVRPQFAHLPLIDNAQGERLAKSKHSLDVGALRESGWSAERMIGYCMYLLGYKKHGQNQSVDMSAADALALFESLDTPWDSVRANLADKSVPFLD
;
A
#
# COMPACT_ATOMS: atom_id res chain seq x y z
N VAL A 1 -11.89 -7.52 -14.05
CA VAL A 1 -11.19 -6.23 -13.92
C VAL A 1 -9.72 -6.46 -14.14
N SER A 2 -9.12 -5.67 -15.03
CA SER A 2 -7.69 -5.68 -15.28
C SER A 2 -7.12 -4.29 -15.05
N PHE A 3 -5.96 -4.21 -14.44
CA PHE A 3 -5.27 -2.95 -14.14
C PHE A 3 -3.76 -3.17 -14.09
N GLU A 4 -3.00 -2.08 -14.27
CA GLU A 4 -1.56 -2.08 -14.10
C GLU A 4 -1.23 -1.64 -12.68
N ASP A 5 -0.45 -2.44 -11.95
CA ASP A 5 0.17 -2.04 -10.70
C ASP A 5 1.59 -1.57 -10.94
N ALA A 6 1.98 -0.44 -10.36
CA ALA A 6 3.29 0.14 -10.56
C ALA A 6 4.45 -0.77 -10.08
N ILE A 7 4.19 -1.72 -9.16
CA ILE A 7 5.20 -2.63 -8.61
C ILE A 7 4.98 -4.07 -9.10
N PHE A 8 3.76 -4.57 -9.04
CA PHE A 8 3.42 -5.94 -9.40
C PHE A 8 3.03 -6.13 -10.88
N GLY A 9 3.04 -5.06 -11.67
CA GLY A 9 2.74 -5.10 -13.11
C GLY A 9 1.27 -5.40 -13.41
N ALA A 10 1.00 -5.97 -14.58
CA ALA A 10 -0.34 -6.31 -15.04
C ALA A 10 -1.07 -7.30 -14.11
N GLN A 11 -2.23 -6.89 -13.60
CA GLN A 11 -3.09 -7.67 -12.72
C GLN A 11 -4.46 -7.91 -13.37
N SER A 12 -5.05 -9.10 -13.13
CA SER A 12 -6.36 -9.45 -13.67
C SER A 12 -7.13 -10.35 -12.71
N PHE A 13 -8.35 -9.92 -12.38
CA PHE A 13 -9.26 -10.63 -11.49
C PHE A 13 -10.65 -10.70 -12.10
N ASN A 14 -11.26 -11.88 -12.07
CA ASN A 14 -12.67 -12.06 -12.37
C ASN A 14 -13.49 -11.76 -11.10
N ILE A 15 -14.34 -10.74 -11.14
CA ILE A 15 -15.09 -10.32 -9.94
C ILE A 15 -15.97 -11.44 -9.40
N ASN A 16 -16.76 -12.10 -10.25
CA ASN A 16 -17.70 -13.13 -9.80
C ASN A 16 -16.98 -14.37 -9.25
N ARG A 17 -15.91 -14.83 -9.91
CA ARG A 17 -15.19 -16.06 -9.54
C ARG A 17 -14.19 -15.84 -8.41
N ASP A 18 -13.43 -14.75 -8.47
CA ASP A 18 -12.27 -14.56 -7.58
C ASP A 18 -12.63 -13.76 -6.31
N LEU A 19 -13.78 -13.06 -6.30
CA LEU A 19 -14.24 -12.23 -5.17
C LEU A 19 -15.68 -12.56 -4.73
N GLY A 20 -16.59 -12.83 -5.67
CA GLY A 20 -17.98 -13.20 -5.39
C GLY A 20 -18.83 -12.04 -4.85
N ASP A 21 -19.98 -12.41 -4.26
CA ASP A 21 -20.88 -11.45 -3.62
C ASP A 21 -20.26 -10.88 -2.35
N MET A 22 -20.56 -9.61 -2.10
CA MET A 22 -19.96 -8.89 -0.98
C MET A 22 -20.96 -8.01 -0.26
N VAL A 23 -20.73 -7.87 1.03
CA VAL A 23 -21.47 -6.93 1.85
C VAL A 23 -21.05 -5.50 1.52
N ILE A 24 -21.99 -4.68 1.07
CA ILE A 24 -21.80 -3.24 0.83
C ILE A 24 -22.18 -2.42 2.07
N ARG A 25 -23.25 -2.83 2.76
CA ARG A 25 -23.69 -2.24 4.02
C ARG A 25 -24.20 -3.34 4.93
N ARG A 26 -23.75 -3.32 6.19
CA ARG A 26 -24.21 -4.25 7.22
C ARG A 26 -25.55 -3.83 7.80
N ALA A 27 -26.21 -4.76 8.49
CA ALA A 27 -27.50 -4.51 9.16
C ALA A 27 -27.42 -3.42 10.24
N ASP A 28 -26.27 -3.26 10.88
CA ASP A 28 -26.01 -2.19 11.86
C ASP A 28 -25.67 -0.83 11.22
N GLY A 29 -25.81 -0.72 9.90
CA GLY A 29 -25.69 0.53 9.16
C GLY A 29 -24.28 0.86 8.68
N VAL A 30 -23.26 0.12 9.11
CA VAL A 30 -21.86 0.35 8.73
C VAL A 30 -21.61 -0.07 7.28
N PHE A 31 -21.04 0.84 6.49
CA PHE A 31 -20.61 0.54 5.11
C PHE A 31 -19.31 -0.26 5.11
N SER A 32 -19.16 -1.13 4.12
CA SER A 32 -17.92 -1.89 3.98
C SER A 32 -16.78 -0.99 3.54
N TYR A 33 -15.57 -1.38 3.95
CA TYR A 33 -14.33 -0.75 3.54
C TYR A 33 -14.23 -0.56 2.02
N GLN A 34 -14.72 -1.53 1.26
CA GLN A 34 -14.64 -1.56 -0.20
C GLN A 34 -15.45 -0.45 -0.86
N LEU A 35 -16.59 -0.05 -0.27
CA LEU A 35 -17.37 1.09 -0.74
C LEU A 35 -16.84 2.40 -0.18
N ALA A 36 -16.63 2.45 1.15
CA ALA A 36 -16.31 3.68 1.85
C ALA A 36 -15.05 4.34 1.29
N VAL A 37 -13.96 3.56 1.11
CA VAL A 37 -12.70 4.08 0.58
C VAL A 37 -12.84 4.61 -0.84
N VAL A 38 -13.56 3.92 -1.72
CA VAL A 38 -13.75 4.38 -3.11
C VAL A 38 -14.44 5.74 -3.15
N VAL A 39 -15.50 5.90 -2.35
CA VAL A 39 -16.21 7.18 -2.29
C VAL A 39 -15.31 8.26 -1.69
N ASP A 40 -14.65 7.98 -0.58
CA ASP A 40 -13.79 8.93 0.11
C ASP A 40 -12.59 9.39 -0.73
N ASP A 41 -11.95 8.47 -1.45
CA ASP A 41 -10.78 8.74 -2.30
C ASP A 41 -11.18 9.64 -3.49
N VAL A 42 -12.28 9.30 -4.17
CA VAL A 42 -12.74 10.07 -5.34
C VAL A 42 -13.21 11.47 -4.94
N LEU A 43 -13.95 11.59 -3.84
CA LEU A 43 -14.40 12.90 -3.35
C LEU A 43 -13.25 13.78 -2.85
N ARG A 44 -12.12 13.18 -2.45
CA ARG A 44 -10.90 13.91 -2.05
C ARG A 44 -9.89 14.10 -3.19
N GLY A 45 -10.17 13.57 -4.38
CA GLY A 45 -9.28 13.70 -5.54
C GLY A 45 -8.01 12.85 -5.45
N VAL A 46 -8.04 11.73 -4.72
CA VAL A 46 -6.91 10.79 -4.66
C VAL A 46 -6.69 10.16 -6.04
N ASN A 47 -5.46 10.24 -6.54
CA ASN A 47 -5.06 9.77 -7.85
C ASN A 47 -4.00 8.64 -7.79
N ASP A 48 -3.24 8.54 -6.70
CA ASP A 48 -2.19 7.55 -6.48
C ASP A 48 -2.42 6.82 -5.15
N ILE A 49 -2.59 5.51 -5.20
CA ILE A 49 -2.84 4.66 -4.04
C ILE A 49 -1.63 3.75 -3.80
N VAL A 50 -0.89 4.04 -2.72
CA VAL A 50 0.25 3.23 -2.27
C VAL A 50 -0.12 2.48 -0.98
N ARG A 51 -0.04 1.15 -0.99
CA ARG A 51 -0.44 0.31 0.16
C ARG A 51 0.16 -1.10 0.09
N GLY A 52 -0.04 -1.95 1.11
CA GLY A 52 0.48 -3.31 1.12
C GLY A 52 -0.16 -4.25 0.09
N ARG A 53 0.60 -5.20 -0.46
CA ARG A 53 0.15 -6.18 -1.48
C ARG A 53 -0.96 -7.11 -1.04
N ASP A 54 -1.27 -7.17 0.24
CA ASP A 54 -2.44 -7.85 0.78
C ASP A 54 -3.77 -7.26 0.27
N LEU A 55 -3.76 -5.98 -0.12
CA LEU A 55 -4.92 -5.26 -0.65
C LEU A 55 -5.00 -5.26 -2.19
N LEU A 56 -4.16 -6.04 -2.86
CA LEU A 56 -4.09 -6.07 -4.32
C LEU A 56 -5.40 -6.63 -4.94
N ARG A 57 -6.00 -7.65 -4.33
CA ARG A 57 -7.36 -8.12 -4.70
C ARG A 57 -8.43 -7.07 -4.44
N SER A 58 -8.32 -6.31 -3.35
CA SER A 58 -9.24 -5.20 -3.04
C SER A 58 -9.18 -4.10 -4.10
N ALA A 59 -8.04 -3.86 -4.73
CA ALA A 59 -7.92 -2.87 -5.81
C ALA A 59 -8.85 -3.19 -6.99
N ALA A 60 -8.87 -4.44 -7.46
CA ALA A 60 -9.74 -4.86 -8.56
C ALA A 60 -11.22 -4.60 -8.27
N LEU A 61 -11.61 -4.83 -7.03
CA LEU A 61 -12.97 -4.63 -6.57
C LEU A 61 -13.36 -3.16 -6.43
N GLN A 62 -12.46 -2.38 -5.84
CA GLN A 62 -12.64 -0.94 -5.65
C GLN A 62 -12.73 -0.25 -7.02
N ILE A 63 -11.93 -0.70 -8.00
CA ILE A 63 -12.06 -0.26 -9.39
C ILE A 63 -13.45 -0.57 -9.93
N TRP A 64 -13.94 -1.79 -9.73
CA TRP A 64 -15.27 -2.19 -10.20
C TRP A 64 -16.39 -1.34 -9.56
N ILE A 65 -16.32 -1.12 -8.25
CA ILE A 65 -17.27 -0.27 -7.51
C ILE A 65 -17.22 1.17 -8.04
N GLY A 66 -16.02 1.73 -8.23
CA GLY A 66 -15.84 3.08 -8.76
C GLY A 66 -16.46 3.24 -10.15
N GLU A 67 -16.24 2.27 -11.04
CA GLU A 67 -16.84 2.26 -12.38
C GLU A 67 -18.38 2.17 -12.34
N LEU A 68 -18.94 1.42 -11.39
CA LEU A 68 -20.39 1.31 -11.22
C LEU A 68 -20.99 2.62 -10.69
N LEU A 69 -20.34 3.24 -9.70
CA LEU A 69 -20.77 4.53 -9.15
C LEU A 69 -20.69 5.64 -10.20
N GLU A 70 -19.64 5.67 -11.02
CA GLU A 70 -19.54 6.59 -12.15
C GLU A 70 -20.69 6.41 -13.13
N LYS A 71 -20.94 5.15 -13.56
CA LYS A 71 -22.05 4.83 -14.48
C LYS A 71 -23.42 5.20 -13.92
N SER A 72 -23.59 5.12 -12.60
CA SER A 72 -24.84 5.50 -11.94
C SER A 72 -25.07 7.02 -11.88
N GLY A 73 -24.05 7.83 -12.20
CA GLY A 73 -24.09 9.28 -12.04
C GLY A 73 -23.87 9.76 -10.62
N PHE A 74 -23.47 8.88 -9.69
CA PHE A 74 -23.25 9.22 -8.28
C PHE A 74 -22.20 10.33 -8.15
N PHE A 75 -21.02 10.18 -8.77
CA PHE A 75 -19.96 11.18 -8.67
C PHE A 75 -20.33 12.49 -9.36
N ALA A 76 -21.00 12.43 -10.51
CA ALA A 76 -21.50 13.62 -11.20
C ALA A 76 -22.48 14.42 -10.32
N ALA A 77 -23.36 13.75 -9.58
CA ALA A 77 -24.26 14.39 -8.61
C ALA A 77 -23.51 15.06 -7.43
N HIS A 78 -22.26 14.66 -7.19
CA HIS A 78 -21.37 15.26 -6.19
C HIS A 78 -20.32 16.21 -6.82
N GLY A 79 -20.50 16.59 -8.10
CA GLY A 79 -19.63 17.57 -8.77
C GLY A 79 -18.23 17.06 -9.10
N THR A 80 -18.02 15.74 -9.17
CA THR A 80 -16.75 15.12 -9.53
C THR A 80 -16.94 13.95 -10.48
N HIS A 81 -15.84 13.31 -10.89
CA HIS A 81 -15.83 12.13 -11.74
C HIS A 81 -14.87 11.08 -11.18
N TYR A 82 -15.22 9.82 -11.39
CA TYR A 82 -14.29 8.73 -11.16
C TYR A 82 -13.21 8.71 -12.23
N VAL A 83 -12.00 9.05 -11.83
CA VAL A 83 -10.78 8.72 -12.57
C VAL A 83 -10.14 7.56 -11.83
N ARG A 84 -9.87 6.47 -12.55
CA ARG A 84 -9.22 5.30 -11.95
C ARG A 84 -7.84 5.73 -11.41
N PRO A 85 -7.54 5.52 -10.12
CA PRO A 85 -6.24 5.86 -9.57
C PRO A 85 -5.16 4.90 -10.07
N GLN A 86 -3.91 5.35 -10.03
CA GLN A 86 -2.75 4.49 -10.15
C GLN A 86 -2.58 3.73 -8.83
N PHE A 87 -2.14 2.48 -8.92
CA PHE A 87 -1.90 1.63 -7.76
C PHE A 87 -0.42 1.26 -7.70
N ALA A 88 0.14 1.29 -6.50
CA ALA A 88 1.43 0.70 -6.18
C ALA A 88 1.28 -0.14 -4.92
N HIS A 89 1.41 -1.46 -5.06
CA HIS A 89 1.33 -2.36 -3.92
C HIS A 89 2.73 -2.74 -3.41
N LEU A 90 3.01 -2.51 -2.13
CA LEU A 90 4.31 -2.79 -1.50
C LEU A 90 4.38 -4.24 -1.00
N PRO A 91 5.55 -4.92 -1.12
CA PRO A 91 5.83 -6.14 -0.38
C PRO A 91 5.62 -5.96 1.13
N LEU A 92 5.29 -7.04 1.82
CA LEU A 92 5.03 -7.01 3.26
C LEU A 92 6.32 -7.24 4.04
N ILE A 93 6.25 -6.96 5.33
CA ILE A 93 7.29 -7.30 6.29
C ILE A 93 6.77 -8.48 7.11
N ASP A 94 7.60 -9.51 7.22
CA ASP A 94 7.40 -10.69 8.07
C ASP A 94 8.41 -10.65 9.24
N ASN A 95 8.12 -11.36 10.33
CA ASN A 95 9.10 -11.52 11.42
C ASN A 95 10.26 -12.45 11.03
N ALA A 96 11.21 -12.64 11.94
CA ALA A 96 12.36 -13.53 11.75
C ALA A 96 11.97 -14.99 11.48
N GLN A 97 10.75 -15.40 11.86
CA GLN A 97 10.20 -16.75 11.64
C GLN A 97 9.37 -16.85 10.35
N GLY A 98 9.27 -15.79 9.55
CA GLY A 98 8.48 -15.76 8.31
C GLY A 98 6.97 -15.72 8.54
N GLU A 99 6.53 -15.41 9.75
CA GLU A 99 5.12 -15.15 10.05
C GLU A 99 4.80 -13.69 9.74
N ARG A 100 3.63 -13.47 9.13
CA ARG A 100 3.11 -12.12 8.92
C ARG A 100 2.99 -11.42 10.26
N LEU A 101 3.46 -10.18 10.30
CA LEU A 101 3.42 -9.34 11.49
C LEU A 101 1.97 -9.05 11.87
N ALA A 102 1.42 -9.84 12.78
CA ALA A 102 0.16 -9.54 13.43
C ALA A 102 0.42 -8.54 14.56
N LYS A 103 -0.43 -7.51 14.67
CA LYS A 103 -0.41 -6.50 15.75
C LYS A 103 -0.43 -7.09 17.17
N SER A 104 -0.65 -8.39 17.33
CA SER A 104 -0.66 -9.10 18.61
C SER A 104 0.72 -9.32 19.23
N LYS A 105 1.81 -9.27 18.46
CA LYS A 105 3.18 -9.31 19.01
C LYS A 105 3.70 -7.87 19.10
N HIS A 106 3.59 -7.27 20.29
CA HIS A 106 3.94 -5.87 20.60
C HIS A 106 5.37 -5.41 20.22
N SER A 107 6.24 -6.30 19.74
CA SER A 107 7.64 -5.98 19.42
C SER A 107 7.83 -5.00 18.25
N LEU A 108 6.78 -4.76 17.44
CA LEU A 108 6.84 -3.95 16.20
C LEU A 108 5.89 -2.78 16.13
N ASP A 109 5.28 -2.45 17.26
CA ASP A 109 4.58 -1.19 17.37
C ASP A 109 5.60 -0.04 17.25
N VAL A 110 5.29 0.98 16.46
CA VAL A 110 6.15 2.17 16.32
C VAL A 110 6.40 2.82 17.68
N GLY A 111 5.43 2.76 18.59
CA GLY A 111 5.56 3.18 19.98
C GLY A 111 6.58 2.33 20.76
N ALA A 112 6.53 1.00 20.64
CA ALA A 112 7.49 0.11 21.30
C ALA A 112 8.92 0.31 20.78
N LEU A 113 9.10 0.46 19.46
CA LEU A 113 10.41 0.75 18.87
C LEU A 113 10.94 2.11 19.33
N ARG A 114 10.07 3.11 19.44
CA ARG A 114 10.44 4.42 19.99
C ARG A 114 10.87 4.32 21.46
N GLU A 115 10.14 3.55 22.28
CA GLU A 115 10.50 3.28 23.68
C GLU A 115 11.83 2.54 23.81
N SER A 116 12.15 1.66 22.86
CA SER A 116 13.44 0.97 22.78
C SER A 116 14.56 1.84 22.18
N GLY A 117 14.34 3.14 21.97
CA GLY A 117 15.34 4.11 21.54
C GLY A 117 15.50 4.27 20.02
N TRP A 118 14.56 3.80 19.20
CA TRP A 118 14.59 4.12 17.77
C TRP A 118 14.27 5.59 17.53
N SER A 119 15.13 6.25 16.74
CA SER A 119 14.85 7.56 16.17
C SER A 119 13.93 7.43 14.95
N ALA A 120 13.29 8.54 14.56
CA ALA A 120 12.53 8.59 13.32
C ALA A 120 13.44 8.37 12.12
N GLU A 121 14.65 8.90 12.15
CA GLU A 121 15.65 8.78 11.10
C GLU A 121 16.07 7.33 10.89
N ARG A 122 16.26 6.59 11.97
CA ARG A 122 16.56 5.16 11.92
C ARG A 122 15.41 4.36 11.31
N MET A 123 14.18 4.67 11.70
CA MET A 123 12.98 4.04 11.13
C MET A 123 12.88 4.30 9.62
N ILE A 124 12.98 5.56 9.20
CA ILE A 124 12.89 5.97 7.79
C ILE A 124 14.01 5.30 6.99
N GLY A 125 15.25 5.39 7.46
CA GLY A 125 16.41 4.76 6.82
C GLY A 125 16.26 3.25 6.68
N TYR A 126 15.68 2.59 7.67
CA TYR A 126 15.40 1.16 7.62
C TYR A 126 14.31 0.82 6.61
N CYS A 127 13.19 1.55 6.58
CA CYS A 127 12.14 1.37 5.58
C CYS A 127 12.65 1.58 4.16
N MET A 128 13.44 2.63 3.91
CA MET A 128 14.06 2.89 2.61
C MET A 128 14.96 1.73 2.18
N TYR A 129 15.79 1.22 3.09
CA TYR A 129 16.64 0.05 2.83
C TYR A 129 15.82 -1.19 2.47
N LEU A 130 14.74 -1.49 3.20
CA LEU A 130 13.87 -2.64 2.92
C LEU A 130 13.16 -2.54 1.56
N LEU A 131 12.81 -1.32 1.15
CA LEU A 131 12.23 -1.03 -0.16
C LEU A 131 13.28 -1.03 -1.29
N GLY A 132 14.56 -1.25 -0.97
CA GLY A 132 15.65 -1.33 -1.94
C GLY A 132 16.29 0.02 -2.30
N TYR A 133 15.81 1.13 -1.72
CA TYR A 133 16.41 2.45 -1.91
C TYR A 133 17.71 2.55 -1.12
N LYS A 134 18.84 2.37 -1.83
CA LYS A 134 20.17 2.35 -1.25
C LYS A 134 21.16 3.13 -2.12
N LYS A 135 22.14 3.78 -1.48
CA LYS A 135 23.27 4.37 -2.20
C LYS A 135 24.17 3.26 -2.77
N HIS A 136 24.92 3.57 -3.82
CA HIS A 136 25.83 2.59 -4.43
C HIS A 136 26.83 2.04 -3.39
N GLY A 137 26.95 0.70 -3.29
CA GLY A 137 27.82 0.02 -2.32
C GLY A 137 27.27 -0.07 -0.89
N GLN A 138 26.07 0.45 -0.62
CA GLN A 138 25.44 0.36 0.70
C GLN A 138 24.81 -1.03 0.92
N ASN A 139 25.35 -1.79 1.86
CA ASN A 139 24.87 -3.14 2.21
C ASN A 139 24.05 -3.20 3.51
N GLN A 140 23.94 -2.09 4.24
CA GLN A 140 23.20 -1.98 5.50
C GLN A 140 22.31 -0.73 5.50
N SER A 141 21.27 -0.71 6.34
CA SER A 141 20.46 0.49 6.56
C SER A 141 21.30 1.62 7.15
N VAL A 142 20.99 2.85 6.76
CA VAL A 142 21.60 4.06 7.33
C VAL A 142 20.48 5.00 7.72
N ASP A 143 20.57 5.58 8.91
CA ASP A 143 19.62 6.57 9.42
C ASP A 143 19.47 7.73 8.41
N MET A 144 18.23 8.13 8.14
CA MET A 144 17.91 9.02 7.04
C MET A 144 16.80 9.98 7.45
N SER A 145 16.98 11.28 7.20
CA SER A 145 15.89 12.23 7.38
C SER A 145 14.79 12.01 6.34
N ALA A 146 13.58 12.50 6.60
CA ALA A 146 12.50 12.45 5.61
C ALA A 146 12.86 13.21 4.31
N ALA A 147 13.63 14.29 4.43
CA ALA A 147 14.10 15.06 3.28
C ALA A 147 15.10 14.28 2.43
N ASP A 148 16.04 13.58 3.06
CA ASP A 148 17.00 12.72 2.35
C ASP A 148 16.31 11.52 1.69
N ALA A 149 15.29 10.94 2.35
CA ALA A 149 14.49 9.85 1.80
C ALA A 149 13.68 10.30 0.58
N LEU A 150 13.06 11.47 0.67
CA LEU A 150 12.35 12.06 -0.47
C LEU A 150 13.31 12.35 -1.63
N ALA A 151 14.45 12.97 -1.37
CA ALA A 151 15.45 13.25 -2.40
C ALA A 151 15.97 11.96 -3.07
N LEU A 152 16.15 10.87 -2.30
CA LEU A 152 16.53 9.58 -2.85
C LEU A 152 15.42 8.97 -3.71
N PHE A 153 14.16 9.03 -3.26
CA PHE A 153 13.01 8.56 -4.03
C PHE A 153 12.84 9.33 -5.35
N GLU A 154 13.01 10.66 -5.31
CA GLU A 154 12.87 11.56 -6.47
C GLU A 154 14.06 11.49 -7.44
N SER A 155 15.24 11.07 -6.97
CA SER A 155 16.44 10.95 -7.82
C SER A 155 16.36 9.83 -8.86
N LEU A 156 15.36 8.96 -8.76
CA LEU A 156 15.16 7.83 -9.65
C LEU A 156 14.10 8.16 -10.70
N ASP A 157 14.44 8.00 -11.99
CA ASP A 157 13.49 8.19 -13.10
C ASP A 157 12.26 7.29 -12.98
N THR A 158 12.44 6.13 -12.37
CA THR A 158 11.43 5.11 -12.08
C THR A 158 11.49 4.77 -10.59
N PRO A 159 10.83 5.57 -9.72
CA PRO A 159 10.97 5.42 -8.27
C PRO A 159 10.66 4.01 -7.78
N TRP A 160 9.72 3.32 -8.43
CA TRP A 160 9.34 1.95 -8.07
C TRP A 160 10.33 0.86 -8.52
N ASP A 161 11.32 1.15 -9.37
CA ASP A 161 12.28 0.12 -9.85
C ASP A 161 13.07 -0.52 -8.72
N SER A 162 13.40 0.26 -7.70
CA SER A 162 14.08 -0.26 -6.50
C SER A 162 13.25 -1.34 -5.81
N VAL A 163 11.93 -1.16 -5.75
CA VAL A 163 11.00 -2.14 -5.17
C VAL A 163 10.77 -3.31 -6.15
N ARG A 164 10.57 -3.02 -7.45
CA ARG A 164 10.38 -4.02 -8.51
C ARG A 164 11.54 -5.00 -8.63
N ALA A 165 12.76 -4.55 -8.36
CA ALA A 165 13.95 -5.39 -8.36
C ALA A 165 13.88 -6.55 -7.36
N ASN A 166 13.04 -6.45 -6.31
CA ASN A 166 12.81 -7.54 -5.37
C ASN A 166 11.41 -7.48 -4.74
N LEU A 167 10.48 -8.24 -5.33
CA LEU A 167 9.08 -8.34 -4.91
C LEU A 167 8.82 -9.25 -3.70
N ALA A 168 9.83 -9.95 -3.20
CA ALA A 168 9.65 -10.83 -2.04
C ALA A 168 9.36 -10.01 -0.78
N ASP A 169 8.50 -10.55 0.08
CA ASP A 169 8.30 -10.02 1.42
C ASP A 169 9.63 -10.00 2.19
N LYS A 170 9.78 -9.03 3.08
CA LYS A 170 11.02 -8.75 3.79
C LYS A 170 10.95 -9.34 5.20
N SER A 171 11.85 -10.27 5.53
CA SER A 171 12.04 -10.69 6.91
C SER A 171 13.02 -9.74 7.60
N VAL A 172 12.70 -9.36 8.83
CA VAL A 172 13.52 -8.43 9.60
C VAL A 172 14.00 -9.14 10.88
N PRO A 173 15.31 -9.47 10.97
CA PRO A 173 15.83 -10.45 11.93
C PRO A 173 16.09 -9.93 13.36
N PHE A 174 16.06 -8.63 13.61
CA PHE A 174 16.29 -8.05 14.95
C PHE A 174 14.99 -7.77 15.73
N LEU A 175 13.91 -8.45 15.35
CA LEU A 175 12.54 -8.21 15.82
C LEU A 175 11.99 -9.29 16.76
N ASP A 176 12.89 -10.11 17.30
CA ASP A 176 12.61 -11.12 18.30
C ASP A 176 12.88 -10.59 19.72
#